data_AF-A0ABD6CKV9-F1
#
_entry.id   AF-A0ABD6CKV9-F1
#
_cell.length_a   1.000
_cell.length_b   1.000
_cell.length_c   1.000
_cell.angle_alpha   90.00
_cell.angle_beta   90.00
_cell.angle_gamma   90.00
#
_symmetry.space_group_name_H-M   'P 1'
#
loop_
_entity.id
_entity.type
_entity.pdbx_description
1 polymer ?
#
loop_
_entity_poly.entity_id
_entity_poly.type
_entity_poly.pdbx_seq_one_letter_code
_entity_poly.pdbx_strand_id
1 'polypeptide(L)'
;MTSTVPLDRRHAGFLLGLAATSVGLSSGFIWASEGRTALVVAAAAAAWFGYLAAHYAVTGRLLDSESRSTDGLGGREALDLEAAWQYGAVVLGVGVLISGMVIGAVYINRGDHVLTNLGGALFLGGYVIAHYGATRELL
;
A
#
# COMPACT_ATOMS: atom_id res chain seq x y z
N MET A 1 -2.68 -9.32 29.35
CA MET A 1 -3.98 -9.37 28.64
C MET A 1 -3.72 -9.16 27.17
N THR A 2 -3.69 -10.22 26.38
CA THR A 2 -3.60 -10.17 24.92
C THR A 2 -5.02 -10.00 24.37
N SER A 3 -5.44 -8.78 24.07
CA SER A 3 -6.71 -8.58 23.35
C SER A 3 -6.51 -9.04 21.91
N THR A 4 -6.99 -10.24 21.59
CA THR A 4 -7.11 -10.69 20.22
C THR A 4 -8.13 -9.81 19.51
N VAL A 5 -7.64 -8.87 18.69
CA VAL A 5 -8.51 -8.08 17.83
C VAL A 5 -9.20 -9.06 16.87
N PRO A 6 -10.55 -9.06 16.79
CA PRO A 6 -11.28 -9.93 15.86
C PRO A 6 -10.76 -9.77 14.43
N LEU A 7 -10.69 -10.87 13.68
CA LEU A 7 -10.15 -10.90 12.31
C LEU A 7 -10.77 -9.82 11.42
N ASP A 8 -12.08 -9.57 11.56
CA ASP A 8 -12.81 -8.55 10.79
C ASP A 8 -12.33 -7.13 11.08
N ARG A 9 -11.98 -6.83 12.33
CA ARG A 9 -11.48 -5.50 12.72
C ARG A 9 -10.06 -5.25 12.18
N ARG A 10 -9.25 -6.31 12.08
CA ARG A 10 -7.92 -6.26 11.45
C ARG A 10 -8.00 -5.91 9.97
N HIS A 11 -8.88 -6.59 9.22
CA HIS A 11 -9.08 -6.30 7.80
C HIS A 11 -9.70 -4.92 7.57
N ALA A 12 -10.68 -4.53 8.39
CA ALA A 12 -11.28 -3.19 8.30
C ALA A 12 -10.25 -2.09 8.56
N GLY A 13 -9.44 -2.20 9.61
CA GLY A 13 -8.38 -1.24 9.91
C GLY A 13 -7.32 -1.16 8.82
N PHE A 14 -6.91 -2.33 8.29
CA PHE A 14 -6.01 -2.42 7.15
C PHE A 14 -6.56 -1.69 5.92
N LEU A 15 -7.77 -2.04 5.47
CA LEU A 15 -8.38 -1.46 4.27
C LEU A 15 -8.62 0.05 4.41
N LEU A 16 -9.11 0.50 5.57
CA LEU A 16 -9.33 1.92 5.83
C LEU A 16 -8.01 2.70 5.86
N GLY A 17 -6.98 2.16 6.49
CA GLY A 17 -5.65 2.78 6.51
C GLY A 17 -5.06 2.88 5.11
N LEU A 18 -5.16 1.81 4.32
CA LEU A 18 -4.68 1.77 2.92
C LEU A 18 -5.43 2.76 2.03
N ALA A 19 -6.75 2.89 2.21
CA ALA A 19 -7.56 3.87 1.51
C ALA A 19 -7.14 5.30 1.86
N ALA A 20 -6.92 5.59 3.14
CA ALA A 20 -6.42 6.89 3.59
C ALA A 20 -5.02 7.20 3.02
N THR A 21 -4.13 6.20 2.99
CA THR A 21 -2.81 6.31 2.32
C THR A 21 -2.94 6.65 0.84
N SER A 22 -3.79 5.90 0.13
CA SER A 22 -4.03 6.11 -1.29
C SER A 22 -4.53 7.53 -1.58
N VAL A 23 -5.60 7.94 -0.89
CA VAL A 23 -6.26 9.23 -1.10
C VAL A 23 -5.33 10.39 -0.71
N GLY A 24 -4.60 10.26 0.39
CA GLY A 24 -3.64 11.26 0.86
C GLY A 24 -2.51 11.48 -0.14
N LEU A 25 -1.82 10.42 -0.57
CA LEU A 25 -0.72 10.55 -1.54
C LEU A 25 -1.19 11.16 -2.86
N SER A 26 -2.25 10.58 -3.42
CA SER A 26 -2.85 10.97 -4.69
C SER A 26 -3.31 12.44 -4.70
N SER A 27 -4.06 12.85 -3.67
CA SER A 27 -4.54 14.24 -3.57
C SER A 27 -3.41 15.22 -3.27
N GLY A 28 -2.41 14.79 -2.49
CA GLY A 28 -1.22 15.58 -2.18
C GLY A 28 -0.44 15.99 -3.43
N PHE A 29 -0.26 15.09 -4.39
CA PHE A 29 0.43 15.42 -5.64
C PHE A 29 -0.30 16.49 -6.46
N ILE A 30 -1.63 16.41 -6.54
CA ILE A 30 -2.43 17.41 -7.27
C ILE A 30 -2.36 18.75 -6.54
N TRP A 31 -2.58 18.80 -5.23
CA TRP A 31 -2.50 20.04 -4.47
C TRP A 31 -1.10 20.67 -4.44
N ALA A 32 -0.05 19.86 -4.54
CA ALA A 32 1.31 20.34 -4.70
C ALA A 32 1.49 21.05 -6.04
N SER A 33 0.92 20.51 -7.13
CA SER A 33 0.95 21.16 -8.45
C SER A 33 0.20 22.51 -8.47
N GLU A 34 -0.77 22.70 -7.58
CA GLU A 34 -1.53 23.93 -7.40
C GLU A 34 -0.91 24.92 -6.39
N GLY A 35 0.23 24.59 -5.76
CA GLY A 35 0.85 25.42 -4.74
C GLY A 35 0.08 25.50 -3.41
N ARG A 36 -0.84 24.56 -3.14
CA ARG A 36 -1.68 24.57 -1.92
C ARG A 36 -1.00 23.89 -0.75
N THR A 37 0.05 24.50 -0.20
CA THR A 37 0.92 23.92 0.84
C THR A 37 0.16 23.35 2.05
N ALA A 38 -0.85 24.05 2.57
CA ALA A 38 -1.61 23.58 3.73
C ALA A 38 -2.35 22.26 3.46
N LEU A 39 -2.92 22.11 2.26
CA LEU A 39 -3.59 20.86 1.86
C LEU A 39 -2.59 19.74 1.62
N VAL A 40 -1.41 20.05 1.07
CA VAL A 40 -0.32 19.06 0.91
C VAL A 40 0.10 18.50 2.26
N VAL A 41 0.25 19.34 3.29
CA VAL A 41 0.59 18.89 4.65
C VAL A 41 -0.50 17.99 5.22
N ALA A 42 -1.77 18.38 5.07
CA ALA A 42 -2.90 17.55 5.51
C ALA A 42 -2.94 16.20 4.77
N ALA A 43 -2.65 16.19 3.47
CA ALA A 43 -2.60 14.99 2.64
C ALA A 43 -1.46 14.06 3.04
N ALA A 44 -0.28 14.62 3.30
CA ALA A 44 0.89 13.87 3.77
C ALA A 44 0.64 13.27 5.15
N ALA A 45 0.02 14.03 6.07
CA ALA A 45 -0.37 13.52 7.38
C ALA A 45 -1.38 12.36 7.24
N ALA A 46 -2.45 12.54 6.46
CA ALA A 46 -3.42 11.48 6.20
C ALA A 46 -2.76 10.23 5.60
N ALA A 47 -1.78 10.41 4.70
CA ALA A 47 -1.08 9.31 4.09
C ALA A 47 -0.25 8.49 5.10
N TRP A 48 0.54 9.19 5.92
CA TRP A 48 1.38 8.58 6.95
C TRP A 48 0.55 7.92 8.06
N PHE A 49 -0.46 8.59 8.58
CA PHE A 49 -1.33 8.00 9.61
C PHE A 49 -2.16 6.84 9.06
N GLY A 50 -2.61 6.92 7.81
CA GLY A 50 -3.26 5.80 7.12
C GLY A 50 -2.34 4.58 7.04
N TYR A 51 -1.08 4.78 6.68
CA TYR A 51 -0.10 3.70 6.57
C TYR A 51 0.20 3.08 7.93
N LEU A 52 0.45 3.91 8.95
CA LEU A 52 0.69 3.44 10.31
C LEU A 52 -0.52 2.68 10.88
N ALA A 53 -1.74 3.14 10.59
CA ALA A 53 -2.95 2.44 11.00
C ALA A 53 -3.10 1.08 10.29
N ALA A 54 -2.84 1.02 8.97
CA ALA A 54 -2.88 -0.23 8.22
C ALA A 54 -1.82 -1.22 8.74
N HIS A 55 -0.60 -0.74 8.96
CA HIS A 55 0.50 -1.51 9.52
C HIS A 55 0.16 -2.05 10.90
N TYR A 56 -0.29 -1.18 11.81
CA TYR A 56 -0.67 -1.59 13.17
C TYR A 56 -1.82 -2.59 13.18
N ALA A 57 -2.82 -2.41 12.32
CA ALA A 57 -3.92 -3.36 12.20
C ALA A 57 -3.41 -4.76 11.81
N VAL A 58 -2.42 -4.84 10.91
CA VAL A 58 -1.85 -6.11 10.46
C VAL A 58 -0.87 -6.69 11.47
N THR A 59 0.06 -5.92 12.00
CA THR A 59 1.22 -6.43 12.76
C THR A 59 1.09 -6.30 14.27
N GLY A 60 0.13 -5.50 14.75
CA GLY A 60 0.03 -5.08 16.16
C GLY A 60 1.14 -4.12 16.59
N ARG A 61 1.97 -3.63 15.65
CA ARG A 61 3.14 -2.78 15.90
C ARG A 61 3.10 -1.53 15.03
N LEU A 62 3.52 -0.38 15.58
CA LEU A 62 3.60 0.88 14.83
C LEU A 62 4.93 1.00 14.06
N LEU A 63 6.01 0.47 14.64
CA LEU A 63 7.35 0.47 14.07
C LEU A 63 7.91 -0.95 14.20
N ASP A 64 8.55 -1.44 13.15
CA ASP A 64 9.32 -2.67 13.23
C ASP A 64 10.64 -2.41 13.95
N SER A 65 10.99 -3.27 14.91
CA SER A 65 12.32 -3.33 15.50
C SER A 65 13.29 -3.90 14.47
N GLU A 66 14.49 -3.32 14.33
CA GLU A 66 15.53 -3.75 13.39
C GLU A 66 15.89 -5.23 13.59
N SER A 67 15.25 -6.11 12.82
CA SER A 67 15.66 -7.51 12.67
C SER A 67 15.28 -8.05 11.31
N ARG A 68 15.38 -7.23 10.25
CA ARG A 68 15.35 -7.73 8.88
C ARG A 68 16.79 -8.09 8.50
N SER A 69 17.08 -9.39 8.48
CA SER A 69 18.33 -9.91 7.91
C SER A 69 18.44 -9.42 6.46
N THR A 70 19.54 -8.76 6.13
CA THR A 70 19.87 -8.30 4.77
C THR A 70 20.32 -9.43 3.83
N ASP A 71 20.20 -10.68 4.26
CA ASP A 71 20.55 -11.85 3.46
C ASP A 71 19.43 -12.12 2.45
N GLY A 72 19.60 -11.63 1.22
CA GLY A 72 18.74 -12.00 0.10
C GLY A 72 18.12 -10.85 -0.69
N LEU A 73 18.90 -9.84 -1.07
CA LEU A 73 18.47 -8.92 -2.12
C LEU A 73 18.51 -9.62 -3.48
N GLY A 74 17.35 -10.13 -3.94
CA GLY A 74 17.03 -10.21 -5.37
C GLY A 74 17.48 -11.46 -6.15
N GLY A 75 17.53 -12.63 -5.52
CA GLY A 75 17.69 -13.92 -6.22
C GLY A 75 16.38 -14.71 -6.31
N ARG A 76 16.28 -15.70 -7.22
CA ARG A 76 15.17 -16.68 -7.25
C ARG A 76 14.92 -17.35 -5.88
N GLU A 77 15.97 -17.43 -5.05
CA GLU A 77 15.95 -17.93 -3.66
C GLU A 77 15.26 -16.98 -2.67
N ALA A 78 15.14 -15.68 -2.97
CA ALA A 78 14.50 -14.70 -2.09
C ALA A 78 12.96 -14.76 -2.11
N LEU A 79 12.39 -15.48 -3.08
CA LEU A 79 10.93 -15.62 -3.22
C LEU A 79 10.42 -17.02 -2.88
N ASP A 80 11.29 -18.04 -2.82
CA ASP A 80 11.00 -19.48 -2.61
C ASP A 80 9.51 -19.87 -2.72
N LEU A 81 8.94 -19.66 -3.91
CA LEU A 81 7.50 -19.79 -4.13
C LEU A 81 7.20 -21.27 -4.36
N GLU A 82 6.71 -21.94 -3.32
CA GLU A 82 6.39 -23.36 -3.33
C GLU A 82 5.24 -23.74 -4.27
N ALA A 83 4.30 -22.80 -4.52
CA ALA A 83 3.04 -23.10 -5.19
C ALA A 83 2.75 -22.21 -6.40
N ALA A 84 2.17 -22.79 -7.46
CA ALA A 84 1.84 -22.10 -8.71
C ALA A 84 0.90 -20.88 -8.51
N TRP A 85 0.01 -20.93 -7.51
CA TRP A 85 -0.88 -19.81 -7.19
C TRP A 85 -0.11 -18.59 -6.68
N GLN A 86 1.04 -18.77 -6.00
CA GLN A 86 1.86 -17.68 -5.49
C GLN A 86 2.49 -16.90 -6.64
N TYR A 87 3.02 -17.60 -7.66
CA TYR A 87 3.47 -16.98 -8.90
C TYR A 87 2.35 -16.21 -9.60
N GLY A 88 1.16 -16.81 -9.70
CA GLY A 88 -0.02 -16.16 -10.28
C GLY A 88 -0.40 -14.88 -9.54
N ALA A 89 -0.39 -14.91 -8.21
CA ALA A 89 -0.68 -13.75 -7.35
C ALA A 89 0.37 -12.65 -7.51
N VAL A 90 1.67 -12.99 -7.52
CA VAL A 90 2.77 -12.03 -7.75
C VAL A 90 2.63 -11.36 -9.12
N VAL A 91 2.46 -12.14 -10.20
CA VAL A 91 2.34 -11.59 -11.56
C VAL A 91 1.10 -10.70 -11.68
N LEU A 92 -0.05 -11.15 -11.18
CA LEU A 92 -1.29 -10.37 -11.19
C LEU A 92 -1.13 -9.08 -10.38
N GLY A 93 -0.60 -9.16 -9.16
CA GLY A 93 -0.38 -8.03 -8.28
C GLY A 93 0.55 -6.99 -8.89
N VAL A 94 1.67 -7.43 -9.48
CA VAL A 94 2.59 -6.55 -10.23
C VAL A 94 1.89 -5.89 -11.43
N GLY A 95 1.10 -6.64 -12.19
CA GLY A 95 0.33 -6.10 -13.31
C GLY A 95 -0.66 -5.01 -12.88
N VAL A 96 -1.40 -5.25 -11.79
CA VAL A 96 -2.33 -4.27 -11.20
C VAL A 96 -1.58 -3.05 -10.66
N LEU A 97 -0.44 -3.26 -10.00
CA LEU A 97 0.43 -2.21 -9.48
C LEU A 97 0.91 -1.27 -10.60
N ILE A 98 1.46 -1.84 -11.67
CA ILE A 98 1.95 -1.08 -12.83
C ILE A 98 0.80 -0.33 -13.50
N SER A 99 -0.37 -0.97 -13.65
CA SER A 99 -1.56 -0.32 -14.21
C SER A 99 -1.98 0.89 -13.36
N GLY A 100 -1.93 0.75 -12.02
CA GLY A 100 -2.19 1.84 -11.09
C GLY A 100 -1.21 3.01 -11.25
N MET A 101 0.09 2.74 -11.39
CA MET A 101 1.10 3.77 -11.66
C MET A 101 0.80 4.53 -12.95
N VAL A 102 0.47 3.82 -14.04
CA VAL A 102 0.16 4.44 -15.34
C VAL A 102 -1.08 5.31 -15.24
N ILE A 103 -2.18 4.80 -14.67
CA ILE A 103 -3.42 5.54 -14.48
C ILE A 103 -3.16 6.78 -13.61
N GLY A 104 -2.52 6.61 -12.46
CA GLY A 104 -2.21 7.71 -11.53
C GLY A 104 -1.40 8.81 -12.20
N ALA A 105 -0.31 8.46 -12.90
CA ALA A 105 0.54 9.44 -13.58
C ALA A 105 -0.22 10.21 -14.69
N VAL A 106 -1.06 9.51 -15.47
CA VAL A 106 -1.84 10.12 -16.54
C VAL A 106 -2.87 11.12 -15.98
N TYR A 107 -3.53 10.79 -14.88
CA TYR A 107 -4.62 11.61 -14.33
C TYR A 107 -4.17 12.68 -13.33
N ILE A 108 -3.00 12.52 -12.68
CA ILE A 108 -2.34 13.60 -11.93
C ILE A 108 -2.10 14.80 -12.83
N ASN A 109 -1.56 14.56 -14.03
CA ASN A 109 -1.28 15.61 -15.01
C ASN A 109 -2.55 16.29 -15.56
N ARG A 110 -3.74 15.76 -15.24
CA ARG A 110 -5.04 16.31 -15.62
C ARG A 110 -5.80 16.91 -14.43
N GLY A 111 -5.24 16.86 -13.22
CA GLY A 111 -5.90 17.32 -11.99
C GLY A 111 -7.14 16.50 -11.60
N ASP A 112 -7.32 15.30 -12.15
CA ASP A 112 -8.47 14.44 -11.83
C ASP A 112 -8.19 13.63 -10.56
N HIS A 113 -8.73 14.10 -9.44
CA HIS A 113 -8.57 13.44 -8.15
C HIS A 113 -9.15 12.03 -8.10
N VAL A 114 -10.28 11.78 -8.76
CA VAL A 114 -10.98 10.48 -8.66
C VAL A 114 -10.15 9.41 -9.36
N LEU A 115 -9.73 9.66 -10.59
CA LEU A 115 -8.94 8.71 -11.37
C LEU A 115 -7.50 8.61 -10.86
N THR A 116 -6.97 9.69 -10.28
CA THR A 116 -5.70 9.60 -9.56
C THR A 116 -5.81 8.71 -8.33
N ASN A 117 -6.85 8.87 -7.50
CA ASN A 117 -7.11 8.02 -6.34
C ASN A 117 -7.33 6.55 -6.74
N LEU A 118 -8.01 6.31 -7.86
CA LEU A 118 -8.14 4.96 -8.43
C LEU A 118 -6.77 4.39 -8.81
N GLY A 119 -5.92 5.18 -9.45
CA GLY A 119 -4.53 4.81 -9.74
C GLY A 119 -3.75 4.45 -8.47
N GLY A 120 -3.85 5.28 -7.42
CA GLY A 120 -3.24 5.00 -6.11
C GLY A 120 -3.78 3.73 -5.44
N ALA A 121 -5.10 3.47 -5.55
CA ALA A 121 -5.72 2.28 -4.98
C ALA A 121 -5.28 1.01 -5.71
N LEU A 122 -5.18 1.05 -7.04
CA LEU A 122 -4.64 -0.04 -7.84
C LEU A 122 -3.14 -0.26 -7.56
N PHE A 123 -2.37 0.82 -7.40
CA PHE A 123 -0.96 0.73 -7.06
C PHE A 123 -0.73 0.00 -5.72
N LEU A 124 -1.37 0.48 -4.65
CA LEU A 124 -1.24 -0.12 -3.32
C LEU A 124 -1.91 -1.50 -3.24
N GLY A 125 -3.07 -1.68 -3.86
CA GLY A 125 -3.75 -2.97 -3.93
C GLY A 125 -2.92 -4.03 -4.65
N GLY A 126 -2.29 -3.66 -5.77
CA GLY A 126 -1.36 -4.52 -6.50
C GLY A 126 -0.15 -4.93 -5.66
N TYR A 127 0.43 -3.99 -4.90
CA TYR A 127 1.48 -4.29 -3.93
C TYR A 127 1.03 -5.33 -2.92
N VAL A 128 -0.14 -5.14 -2.29
CA VAL A 128 -0.68 -6.07 -1.27
C VAL A 128 -0.91 -7.46 -1.86
N ILE A 129 -1.47 -7.56 -3.07
CA ILE A 129 -1.70 -8.85 -3.73
C ILE A 129 -0.37 -9.56 -4.00
N ALA A 130 0.62 -8.84 -4.54
CA ALA A 130 1.93 -9.42 -4.84
C ALA A 130 2.68 -9.83 -3.57
N HIS A 131 2.64 -8.96 -2.55
CA HIS A 131 3.25 -9.20 -1.26
C HIS A 131 2.63 -10.43 -0.59
N TYR A 132 1.31 -10.50 -0.48
CA TYR A 132 0.61 -11.65 0.11
C TYR A 132 0.87 -12.95 -0.65
N GLY A 133 0.92 -12.90 -1.99
CA GLY A 133 1.30 -14.06 -2.80
C GLY A 133 2.68 -14.59 -2.43
N ALA A 134 3.64 -13.70 -2.19
CA ALA A 134 5.02 -14.04 -1.85
C ALA A 134 5.19 -14.46 -0.38
N THR A 135 4.58 -13.76 0.57
CA THR A 135 4.87 -13.89 2.01
C THR A 135 3.76 -14.57 2.81
N ARG A 136 2.55 -14.69 2.25
CA ARG A 136 1.31 -15.04 2.96
C ARG A 136 0.91 -14.06 4.07
N GLU A 137 1.50 -12.86 4.06
CA GLU A 137 1.22 -11.75 4.98
C GLU A 137 0.68 -10.53 4.22
N LEU A 138 -0.05 -9.63 4.89
CA LEU A 138 -0.69 -8.48 4.23
C LEU A 138 0.25 -7.26 4.09
N LEU A 139 1.24 -7.10 4.99
CA LEU A 139 2.23 -6.02 5.05
C LEU A 139 3.52 -6.53 5.67
#